data_AF-A0A9E5EK66-F1
#
_entry.id   AF-A0A9E5EK66-F1
#
_cell.length_a   1.000
_cell.length_b   1.000
_cell.length_c   1.000
_cell.angle_alpha   90.00
_cell.angle_beta   90.00
_cell.angle_gamma   90.00
#
_symmetry.space_group_name_H-M   'P 1'
#
loop_
_entity.id
_entity.type
_entity.pdbx_description
1 polymer ?
#
loop_
_entity_poly.entity_id
_entity_poly.type
_entity_poly.pdbx_seq_one_letter_code
_entity_poly.pdbx_strand_id
1 'polypeptide(L)'
;FIGVAVTSATVVIFGETIWDPVQLLSRFGNLWLLILSMFALMLATLTTNLAANVLAPSTAFSNFLPKLISLRVGGLITGILGIVMMPWKLVADPTGYIFTWLIGYSGLLGPIGGILVADYFLLRRTCLDLPGLYNPRGPYTYRAGVNPTAIGALVLAVLPNLP
;
A
#
# COMPACT_ATOMS: atom_id res chain seq x y z
N PHE A 1 5.86 7.22 12.01
CA PHE A 1 6.80 7.79 13.00
C PHE A 1 6.84 9.32 12.93
N ILE A 2 7.35 9.94 11.85
CA ILE A 2 7.50 11.42 11.76
C ILE A 2 6.17 12.14 12.00
N GLY A 3 5.06 11.72 11.37
CA GLY A 3 3.75 12.34 11.61
C GLY A 3 3.31 12.32 13.08
N VAL A 4 3.44 11.18 13.76
CA VAL A 4 3.09 11.05 15.19
C VAL A 4 3.99 11.92 16.08
N ALA A 5 5.30 11.94 15.80
CA ALA A 5 6.26 12.74 16.55
C ALA A 5 6.06 14.25 16.36
N VAL A 6 5.70 14.68 15.14
CA VAL A 6 5.41 16.09 14.85
C VAL A 6 4.09 16.50 15.49
N THR A 7 3.04 15.68 15.37
CA THR A 7 1.74 15.96 16.02
C THR A 7 1.83 15.93 17.56
N SER A 8 2.69 15.11 18.16
CA SER A 8 2.90 15.17 19.61
C SER A 8 3.65 16.44 20.03
N ALA A 9 4.60 16.91 19.22
CA ALA A 9 5.30 18.17 19.46
C ALA A 9 4.38 19.40 19.35
N THR A 10 3.35 19.37 18.49
CA THR A 10 2.40 20.50 18.37
C THR A 10 1.57 20.71 19.63
N VAL A 11 1.28 19.65 20.39
CA VAL A 11 0.64 19.78 21.70
C VAL A 11 1.49 20.59 22.67
N VAL A 12 2.81 20.39 22.66
CA VAL A 12 3.76 21.09 23.54
C VAL A 12 3.96 22.55 23.10
N ILE A 13 4.00 22.81 21.79
CA ILE A 13 4.34 24.12 21.23
C ILE A 13 3.09 25.02 21.11
N PHE A 14 1.97 24.46 20.65
CA PHE A 14 0.75 25.21 20.29
C PHE A 14 -0.43 24.92 21.21
N GLY A 15 -0.34 23.96 22.13
CA GLY A 15 -1.41 23.61 23.06
C GLY A 15 -2.58 22.82 22.44
N GLU A 16 -2.50 22.49 21.15
CA GLU A 16 -3.53 21.76 20.41
C GLU A 16 -2.91 20.71 19.47
N THR A 17 -3.66 19.66 19.18
CA THR A 17 -3.23 18.59 18.25
C THR A 17 -3.45 19.02 16.81
N ILE A 18 -2.39 19.48 16.14
CA ILE A 18 -2.41 19.74 14.70
C ILE A 18 -1.87 18.51 13.96
N TRP A 19 -2.77 17.80 13.29
CA TRP A 19 -2.45 16.59 12.51
C TRP A 19 -2.30 16.86 11.01
N ASP A 20 -2.88 17.95 10.51
CA ASP A 20 -2.71 18.39 9.12
C ASP A 20 -1.39 19.17 8.96
N PRO A 21 -0.41 18.62 8.21
CA PRO A 21 0.89 19.27 8.02
C PRO A 21 0.77 20.61 7.28
N VAL A 22 -0.24 20.80 6.42
CA VAL A 22 -0.47 22.07 5.73
C VAL A 22 -0.89 23.14 6.73
N GLN A 23 -1.82 22.81 7.62
CA GLN A 23 -2.25 23.71 8.70
C GLN A 23 -1.10 24.03 9.65
N LEU A 24 -0.29 23.04 10.00
CA LEU A 24 0.88 23.26 10.85
C LEU A 24 1.86 24.25 10.23
N LEU A 25 2.20 24.08 8.95
CA LEU A 25 3.12 24.98 8.26
C LEU A 25 2.58 26.41 8.18
N SER A 26 1.26 26.58 8.06
CA SER A 26 0.60 27.90 8.02
C SER A 26 0.74 28.70 9.32
N ARG A 27 1.08 28.04 10.44
CA ARG A 27 1.35 28.68 11.73
C ARG A 27 2.72 29.37 11.78
N PHE A 28 3.60 29.14 10.80
CA PHE A 28 4.87 29.84 10.73
C PHE A 28 4.68 31.28 10.24
N GLY A 29 5.10 32.25 11.05
CA GLY A 29 4.95 33.68 10.74
C GLY A 29 5.88 34.21 9.64
N ASN A 30 6.83 33.41 9.14
CA ASN A 30 7.80 33.83 8.13
C ASN A 30 7.45 33.23 6.75
N LEU A 31 7.14 34.11 5.80
CA LEU A 31 6.74 33.75 4.43
C LEU A 31 7.78 32.89 3.70
N TRP A 32 9.07 33.17 3.86
CA TRP A 32 10.13 32.40 3.21
C TRP A 32 10.23 30.98 3.74
N LEU A 33 10.10 30.81 5.06
CA LEU A 33 10.05 29.51 5.71
C LEU A 33 8.81 28.72 5.29
N LEU A 34 7.65 29.38 5.16
CA LEU A 34 6.42 28.76 4.67
C LEU A 34 6.57 28.23 3.24
N ILE A 35 7.08 29.05 2.32
CA ILE A 35 7.28 28.67 0.92
C ILE A 35 8.25 27.48 0.81
N LEU A 36 9.39 27.57 1.49
CA LEU A 36 10.38 26.49 1.48
C LEU A 36 9.81 25.19 2.05
N SER A 37 9.08 25.28 3.16
CA SER A 37 8.49 24.10 3.82
C SER A 37 7.37 23.47 2.99
N MET A 38 6.54 24.28 2.33
CA MET A 38 5.50 23.81 1.41
C MET A 38 6.11 23.09 0.20
N PHE A 39 7.18 23.65 -0.37
CA PHE A 39 7.91 22.99 -1.46
C PHE A 39 8.53 21.66 -1.01
N ALA A 40 9.16 21.64 0.17
CA ALA A 40 9.71 20.42 0.75
C ALA A 40 8.62 19.37 1.03
N LEU A 41 7.46 19.78 1.56
CA LEU A 41 6.32 18.90 1.81
C LEU A 41 5.76 18.33 0.51
N MET A 42 5.60 19.16 -0.53
CA MET A 42 5.18 18.71 -1.85
C MET A 42 6.15 17.68 -2.43
N LEU A 43 7.45 17.96 -2.39
CA LEU A 43 8.47 17.06 -2.90
C LEU A 43 8.49 15.74 -2.12
N ALA A 44 8.47 15.79 -0.79
CA ALA A 44 8.44 14.61 0.08
C ALA A 44 7.19 13.75 -0.17
N THR A 45 6.03 14.39 -0.36
CA THR A 45 4.77 13.72 -0.66
C THR A 45 4.84 13.03 -2.01
N LEU A 46 5.37 13.70 -3.04
CA LEU A 46 5.48 13.15 -4.39
C LEU A 46 6.46 11.97 -4.43
N THR A 47 7.66 12.14 -3.88
CA THR A 47 8.70 11.09 -3.91
C THR A 47 8.27 9.85 -3.14
N THR A 48 7.70 10.02 -1.95
CA THR A 48 7.23 8.90 -1.13
C THR A 48 6.04 8.19 -1.76
N ASN A 49 5.06 8.93 -2.30
CA ASN A 49 3.90 8.31 -2.96
C ASN A 49 4.30 7.55 -4.22
N LEU A 50 5.20 8.11 -5.04
CA LEU A 50 5.68 7.44 -6.23
C LEU A 50 6.36 6.12 -5.84
N ALA A 51 7.26 6.14 -4.86
CA ALA A 51 7.99 4.97 -4.43
C ALA A 51 7.11 3.90 -3.76
N ALA A 52 6.25 4.30 -2.83
CA ALA A 52 5.47 3.37 -2.00
C ALA A 52 4.18 2.90 -2.67
N ASN A 53 3.46 3.79 -3.36
CA ASN A 53 2.08 3.53 -3.79
C ASN A 53 1.94 3.33 -5.30
N VAL A 54 2.91 3.77 -6.11
CA VAL A 54 2.83 3.61 -7.57
C VAL A 54 3.66 2.43 -8.07
N LEU A 55 4.88 2.26 -7.58
CA LEU A 55 5.81 1.24 -8.11
C LEU A 55 5.23 -0.19 -8.06
N ALA A 56 4.74 -0.62 -6.90
CA ALA A 56 4.21 -1.98 -6.72
C ALA A 56 3.07 -2.31 -7.71
N PRO A 57 1.96 -1.55 -7.78
CA PRO A 57 0.91 -1.83 -8.75
C PRO A 57 1.37 -1.67 -10.20
N SER A 58 2.28 -0.74 -10.51
CA SER A 58 2.85 -0.63 -11.86
C SER A 58 3.58 -1.90 -12.29
N THR A 59 4.38 -2.49 -11.37
CA THR A 59 5.04 -3.77 -11.63
C THR A 59 4.05 -4.92 -11.78
N ALA A 60 2.97 -4.92 -11.00
CA ALA A 60 1.91 -5.92 -11.11
C ALA A 60 1.22 -5.85 -12.48
N PHE A 61 0.85 -4.66 -12.94
CA PHE A 61 0.25 -4.49 -14.27
C PHE A 61 1.20 -4.86 -15.40
N SER A 62 2.48 -4.50 -15.31
CA SER A 62 3.46 -4.91 -16.32
C SER A 62 3.70 -6.42 -16.33
N ASN A 63 3.62 -7.09 -15.17
CA ASN A 63 3.75 -8.55 -15.11
C ASN A 63 2.48 -9.27 -15.59
N PHE A 64 1.31 -8.65 -15.46
CA PHE A 64 0.04 -9.23 -15.90
C PHE A 64 -0.08 -9.28 -17.44
N LEU A 65 0.29 -8.20 -18.13
CA LEU A 65 0.25 -8.09 -19.58
C LEU A 65 1.57 -7.50 -20.13
N PRO A 66 2.69 -8.22 -20.05
CA PRO A 66 4.03 -7.68 -20.36
C PRO A 66 4.21 -7.23 -21.81
N LYS A 67 3.40 -7.75 -22.74
CA LYS A 67 3.42 -7.33 -24.15
C LYS A 67 2.75 -5.99 -24.41
N LEU A 68 1.86 -5.54 -23.51
CA LEU A 68 1.01 -4.36 -23.71
C LEU A 68 1.30 -3.26 -22.69
N ILE A 69 1.69 -3.64 -21.47
CA ILE A 69 1.85 -2.72 -20.35
C ILE A 69 3.32 -2.64 -19.95
N SER A 70 3.94 -1.51 -20.26
CA SER A 70 5.26 -1.17 -19.69
C SER A 70 5.10 -0.61 -18.29
N LEU A 71 6.19 -0.56 -17.51
CA LEU A 71 6.18 0.00 -16.16
C LEU A 71 5.65 1.45 -16.13
N ARG A 72 5.97 2.26 -17.16
CA ARG A 72 5.48 3.64 -17.29
C ARG A 72 3.97 3.69 -17.49
N VAL A 73 3.45 2.83 -18.37
CA VAL A 73 2.00 2.73 -18.62
C VAL A 73 1.29 2.19 -17.38
N GLY A 74 1.87 1.21 -16.69
CA GLY A 74 1.38 0.72 -15.41
C GLY A 74 1.29 1.83 -14.36
N GLY A 75 2.27 2.73 -14.30
CA GLY A 75 2.25 3.92 -13.43
C GLY A 75 1.09 4.86 -13.73
N LEU A 76 0.84 5.11 -15.01
CA LEU A 76 -0.29 5.94 -15.44
C LEU A 76 -1.64 5.28 -15.07
N ILE A 77 -1.78 3.97 -15.30
CA ILE A 77 -2.99 3.21 -14.94
C ILE A 77 -3.22 3.30 -13.43
N THR A 78 -2.19 3.08 -12.60
CA THR A 78 -2.30 3.21 -11.14
C THR A 78 -2.77 4.60 -10.75
N GLY A 79 -2.19 5.67 -11.33
CA GLY A 79 -2.57 7.05 -11.03
C GLY A 79 -4.04 7.33 -11.36
N ILE A 80 -4.49 6.92 -12.55
CA ILE A 80 -5.88 7.12 -12.98
C ILE A 80 -6.84 6.35 -12.07
N LEU A 81 -6.57 5.07 -11.81
CA LEU A 81 -7.42 4.26 -10.91
C LEU A 81 -7.46 4.84 -9.50
N GLY A 82 -6.33 5.32 -8.98
CA GLY A 82 -6.25 5.98 -7.68
C GLY A 82 -7.15 7.22 -7.59
N ILE A 83 -7.23 8.04 -8.64
CA ILE A 83 -8.13 9.20 -8.69
C ILE A 83 -9.59 8.75 -8.77
N VAL A 84 -9.90 7.78 -9.64
CA VAL A 84 -11.26 7.26 -9.84
C VAL A 84 -11.84 6.61 -8.58
N MET A 85 -10.99 6.02 -7.73
CA MET A 85 -11.40 5.48 -6.43
C MET A 85 -11.90 6.57 -5.45
N MET A 86 -11.68 7.85 -5.73
CA MET A 86 -12.09 8.98 -4.90
C MET A 86 -11.69 8.82 -3.42
N PRO A 87 -10.39 8.65 -3.11
CA PRO A 87 -9.93 8.36 -1.74
C PRO A 87 -10.30 9.44 -0.73
N TRP A 88 -10.51 10.69 -1.15
CA TRP A 88 -10.96 11.78 -0.29
C TRP A 88 -12.34 11.53 0.32
N LYS A 89 -13.21 10.75 -0.33
CA LYS A 89 -14.50 10.36 0.27
C LYS A 89 -14.33 9.36 1.40
N LEU A 90 -13.34 8.47 1.30
CA LEU A 90 -13.00 7.52 2.37
C LEU A 90 -12.41 8.26 3.58
N VAL A 91 -11.53 9.24 3.36
CA VAL A 91 -10.89 10.00 4.44
C VAL A 91 -11.88 10.97 5.13
N ALA A 92 -12.97 11.36 4.46
CA ALA A 92 -13.99 12.23 5.03
C ALA A 92 -14.77 11.60 6.21
N ASP A 93 -14.79 10.26 6.32
CA ASP A 93 -15.32 9.53 7.48
C ASP A 93 -14.18 8.75 8.17
N PRO A 94 -13.51 9.34 9.18
CA PRO A 94 -12.39 8.72 9.85
C PRO A 94 -12.76 7.40 10.54
N THR A 95 -13.98 7.29 11.07
CA THR A 95 -14.45 6.10 11.79
C THR A 95 -14.69 4.97 10.81
N GLY A 96 -15.40 5.24 9.71
CA GLY A 96 -15.60 4.26 8.63
C GLY A 96 -14.28 3.85 7.96
N TYR A 97 -13.35 4.78 7.79
CA TYR A 97 -12.03 4.49 7.23
C TYR A 97 -11.21 3.56 8.12
N ILE A 98 -11.10 3.86 9.42
CA ILE A 98 -10.27 3.08 10.34
C ILE A 98 -10.93 1.74 10.66
N PHE A 99 -12.18 1.75 11.12
CA PHE A 99 -12.81 0.56 11.69
C PHE A 99 -13.46 -0.36 10.65
N THR A 100 -13.90 0.18 9.50
CA THR A 100 -14.54 -0.65 8.47
C THR A 100 -13.53 -0.99 7.37
N TRP A 101 -12.91 0.03 6.78
CA TRP A 101 -12.05 -0.18 5.62
C TRP A 101 -10.70 -0.81 5.98
N LEU A 102 -9.96 -0.21 6.92
CA LEU A 102 -8.64 -0.69 7.30
C LEU A 102 -8.68 -2.08 7.94
N ILE A 103 -9.61 -2.32 8.86
CA ILE A 103 -9.78 -3.64 9.48
C ILE A 103 -10.15 -4.70 8.45
N GLY A 104 -11.15 -4.43 7.59
CA GLY A 104 -11.55 -5.37 6.54
C GLY A 104 -10.40 -5.67 5.57
N TYR A 105 -9.65 -4.64 5.18
CA TYR A 105 -8.47 -4.78 4.31
C TYR A 105 -7.36 -5.61 4.97
N SER A 106 -7.04 -5.33 6.24
CA SER A 106 -6.05 -6.10 7.01
C SER A 106 -6.47 -7.56 7.21
N GLY A 107 -7.76 -7.83 7.40
CA GLY A 107 -8.31 -9.18 7.50
C GLY A 107 -8.10 -10.01 6.24
N LEU A 108 -7.98 -9.38 5.07
CA LEU A 108 -7.69 -10.06 3.80
C LEU A 108 -6.20 -10.16 3.51
N LEU A 109 -5.45 -9.06 3.68
CA LEU A 109 -4.02 -9.04 3.36
C LEU A 109 -3.15 -9.79 4.37
N GLY A 110 -3.54 -9.82 5.64
CA GLY A 110 -2.82 -10.56 6.68
C GLY A 110 -2.64 -12.04 6.33
N PRO A 111 -3.73 -12.78 6.02
CA PRO A 111 -3.67 -14.15 5.54
C PRO A 111 -2.80 -14.36 4.31
N ILE A 112 -2.89 -13.48 3.30
CA ILE A 112 -2.07 -13.57 2.08
C ILE A 112 -0.59 -13.48 2.46
N GLY A 113 -0.21 -12.49 3.28
CA GLY A 113 1.16 -12.35 3.77
C GLY A 113 1.63 -13.56 4.56
N GLY A 114 0.78 -14.08 5.46
CA GLY A 114 1.08 -15.28 6.24
C GLY A 114 1.32 -16.52 5.37
N ILE A 115 0.50 -16.74 4.34
CA ILE A 115 0.65 -17.84 3.39
C ILE A 115 1.97 -17.72 2.63
N LEU A 116 2.32 -16.52 2.15
CA LEU A 116 3.58 -16.29 1.45
C LEU A 116 4.81 -16.56 2.32
N VAL A 117 4.78 -16.10 3.58
CA VAL A 117 5.86 -16.34 4.56
C VAL A 117 5.99 -17.83 4.86
N ALA A 118 4.86 -18.52 5.11
CA ALA A 118 4.86 -19.95 5.39
C ALA A 118 5.32 -20.79 4.18
N ASP A 119 4.86 -20.46 2.97
CA ASP A 119 5.28 -21.14 1.74
C ASP A 119 6.79 -21.00 1.51
N TYR A 120 7.33 -19.78 1.63
CA TYR A 120 8.75 -19.54 1.38
C TYR A 120 9.67 -20.12 2.47
N PHE A 121 9.40 -19.84 3.74
CA PHE A 121 10.31 -20.19 4.84
C PHE A 121 10.08 -21.61 5.37
N LEU A 122 8.84 -22.06 5.51
CA LEU A 122 8.54 -23.36 6.14
C LEU A 122 8.45 -24.49 5.11
N LEU A 123 7.67 -24.30 4.04
CA LEU A 123 7.45 -25.36 3.05
C LEU A 123 8.64 -25.50 2.09
N ARG A 124 9.10 -24.39 1.52
CA ARG A 124 10.20 -24.38 0.55
C ARG A 124 11.58 -24.23 1.15
N ARG A 125 11.67 -23.93 2.46
CA ARG A 125 12.93 -23.74 3.18
C ARG A 125 13.89 -22.80 2.46
N THR A 126 13.37 -21.69 1.93
CA THR A 126 14.11 -20.68 1.15
C THR A 126 14.65 -21.15 -0.21
N CYS A 127 14.32 -22.37 -0.65
CA CYS A 127 14.72 -22.90 -1.94
C CYS A 127 13.60 -22.70 -2.97
N LEU A 128 13.81 -21.79 -3.93
CA LEU A 128 12.82 -21.45 -4.94
C LEU A 128 13.41 -21.62 -6.35
N ASP A 129 12.72 -22.38 -7.19
CA ASP A 129 13.03 -22.52 -8.62
C ASP A 129 12.65 -21.23 -9.36
N LEU A 130 13.63 -20.34 -9.56
CA LEU A 130 13.47 -19.07 -10.26
C LEU A 130 13.05 -19.27 -11.73
N PRO A 131 13.73 -20.11 -12.55
CA PRO A 131 13.26 -20.42 -13.90
C PRO A 131 11.82 -20.95 -13.93
N GLY A 132 11.45 -21.78 -12.95
CA GLY A 132 10.11 -22.33 -12.83
C GLY A 132 9.01 -21.27 -12.68
N LEU A 133 9.29 -20.12 -12.04
CA LEU A 133 8.32 -19.04 -11.86
C LEU A 133 7.93 -18.37 -13.19
N TYR A 134 8.84 -18.35 -14.16
CA TYR A 134 8.62 -17.74 -15.48
C TYR A 134 8.17 -18.75 -16.54
N ASN A 135 7.98 -20.02 -16.16
CA ASN A 135 7.53 -21.08 -17.05
C ASN A 135 6.04 -21.41 -16.80
N PRO A 136 5.14 -21.20 -17.78
CA PRO A 136 3.72 -21.55 -17.66
C PRO A 136 3.45 -23.04 -17.38
N ARG A 137 4.42 -23.92 -17.63
CA ARG A 137 4.38 -25.36 -17.33
C ARG A 137 5.35 -25.76 -16.21
N GLY A 138 5.82 -24.79 -15.44
CA GLY A 138 6.74 -24.99 -14.33
C GLY A 138 6.10 -25.65 -13.10
N PRO A 139 6.87 -25.86 -12.03
CA PRO A 139 6.38 -26.51 -10.81
C PRO A 139 5.28 -25.71 -10.08
N TYR A 140 5.07 -24.44 -10.43
CA TYR A 140 4.06 -23.55 -9.83
C TYR A 140 2.77 -23.44 -10.64
N THR A 141 2.57 -24.25 -11.69
CA THR A 141 1.33 -24.24 -12.47
C THR A 141 0.16 -24.87 -11.71
N TYR A 142 0.43 -25.79 -10.76
CA TYR A 142 -0.59 -26.49 -9.97
C TYR A 142 -1.77 -26.99 -10.82
N ARG A 143 -3.03 -26.66 -10.46
CA ARG A 143 -4.23 -26.97 -11.24
C ARG A 143 -4.64 -25.76 -12.06
N ALA A 144 -4.34 -25.79 -13.36
CA ALA A 144 -4.68 -24.74 -14.32
C ALA A 144 -4.21 -23.32 -13.91
N GLY A 145 -3.04 -23.21 -13.27
CA GLY A 145 -2.47 -21.94 -12.79
C GLY A 145 -2.83 -21.59 -11.34
N VAL A 146 -3.64 -22.40 -10.66
CA VAL A 146 -4.14 -22.11 -9.31
C VAL A 146 -3.75 -23.22 -8.34
N ASN A 147 -3.23 -22.82 -7.17
CA ASN A 147 -2.97 -23.75 -6.07
C ASN A 147 -4.23 -23.90 -5.18
N PRO A 148 -4.99 -25.00 -5.27
CA PRO A 148 -6.22 -25.17 -4.49
C PRO A 148 -5.96 -25.23 -2.98
N THR A 149 -4.80 -25.72 -2.53
CA THR A 149 -4.48 -25.77 -1.09
C THR A 149 -4.21 -24.38 -0.54
N ALA A 150 -3.53 -23.52 -1.30
CA ALA A 150 -3.32 -22.12 -0.92
C ALA A 150 -4.63 -21.33 -0.90
N ILE A 151 -5.53 -21.56 -1.87
CA ILE A 151 -6.88 -20.97 -1.86
C ILE A 151 -7.68 -21.47 -0.65
N GLY A 152 -7.64 -22.76 -0.34
CA GLY A 152 -8.29 -23.31 0.85
C GLY A 152 -7.76 -22.69 2.15
N ALA A 153 -6.44 -22.52 2.27
CA ALA A 153 -5.82 -21.84 3.41
C ALA A 153 -6.25 -20.37 3.52
N LEU A 154 -6.34 -19.66 2.39
CA LEU A 154 -6.82 -18.27 2.36
C LEU A 154 -8.27 -18.18 2.83
N VAL A 155 -9.16 -19.04 2.32
CA VAL A 155 -10.57 -19.08 2.71
C VAL A 155 -10.70 -19.38 4.21
N LEU A 156 -10.00 -20.40 4.72
CA LEU A 156 -10.04 -20.75 6.15
C LEU A 156 -9.50 -19.64 7.05
N ALA A 157 -8.51 -18.88 6.59
CA ALA A 157 -7.94 -17.77 7.34
C ALA A 157 -8.81 -16.50 7.29
N VAL A 158 -9.50 -16.25 6.18
CA VAL A 158 -10.37 -15.08 6.01
C VAL A 158 -11.75 -15.28 6.64
N LEU A 159 -12.31 -16.50 6.59
CA LEU A 159 -13.65 -16.80 7.09
C LEU A 159 -13.94 -16.27 8.51
N PRO A 160 -13.04 -16.42 9.51
CA PRO A 160 -13.26 -15.91 10.86
C PRO A 160 -13.23 -14.37 10.96
N ASN A 161 -12.70 -13.68 9.96
CA ASN A 161 -12.60 -12.21 9.92
C ASN A 161 -13.82 -11.55 9.27
N LEU A 162 -14.76 -12.33 8.72
CA LEU A 162 -15.99 -11.81 8.16
C LEU A 162 -16.98 -11.46 9.29
N PRO A 163 -17.66 -10.30 9.21
CA PRO A 163 -18.65 -9.88 10.20
C PRO A 163 -19.91 -10.75 10.18
#